data_AF-A0A453R9K6-F1
#
_entry.id   AF-A0A453R9K6-F1
#
_cell.length_a   1.000
_cell.length_b   1.000
_cell.length_c   1.000
_cell.angle_alpha   90.00
_cell.angle_beta   90.00
_cell.angle_gamma   90.00
#
_symmetry.space_group_name_H-M   'P 1'
#
loop_
_entity.id
_entity.type
_entity.pdbx_description
1 polymer ?
#
loop_
_entity_poly.entity_id
_entity_poly.type
_entity_poly.pdbx_seq_one_letter_code
_entity_poly.pdbx_strand_id
1 'polypeptide(L)'
;MHDCPLASHGLVGDGDTDHYCWQRPEDMTTSRQAYKVDRERPGSDVAGETAAALAAASMAFRETNPHYAHLLLHHAQQLFEFADKYRGKYDSSIAEVKSYYASVSGYHDELLWAALWLHRATGRAGYLDYVVDNAHEFGGTGWAITEFSWDVKYAGVQILATRLLLRGEHEERHRATLEGYRAKAEHYVCACMGRNAAAEDNVERSPGGMLYVRQWNNMQYVTSAAYLLSVYSGYLTEAGAGKGAAVTCAGGEASADAGEVFAHARAQVDYVLGSNPRGISYLVGYGAKFPARVHHRAASIVPYKDRKEFIGCAQGFDDWFGRKSANPNVVVGAIVGGPDRHDRFRDDRVNYMQTEACTYNTAPMVGMFAMLNRLARQEGPSPAARRPESS
;
A
#
# COMPACT_ATOMS: atom_id res chain seq x y z
N MET A 1 3.17 21.91 -3.10
CA MET A 1 2.21 20.87 -3.54
C MET A 1 0.80 21.25 -3.08
N HIS A 2 0.57 21.59 -1.81
CA HIS A 2 -0.65 22.31 -1.38
C HIS A 2 -0.34 23.80 -1.22
N ASP A 3 -0.58 24.58 -2.27
CA ASP A 3 -0.12 25.97 -2.33
C ASP A 3 -1.15 26.96 -1.74
N CYS A 4 -2.40 26.51 -1.61
CA CYS A 4 -3.54 27.27 -1.09
C CYS A 4 -4.64 26.26 -0.68
N PRO A 5 -5.54 26.57 0.27
CA PRO A 5 -6.62 25.66 0.72
C PRO A 5 -7.49 25.05 -0.39
N LEU A 6 -7.38 25.54 -1.62
CA LEU A 6 -8.25 25.27 -2.76
C LEU A 6 -7.52 24.67 -3.96
N ALA A 7 -6.22 24.37 -3.83
CA ALA A 7 -5.43 23.80 -4.90
C ALA A 7 -4.40 22.79 -4.35
N SER A 8 -4.33 21.62 -4.99
CA SER A 8 -3.34 20.60 -4.70
C SER A 8 -2.72 20.08 -6.00
N HIS A 9 -1.39 20.04 -6.06
CA HIS A 9 -0.67 19.47 -7.18
C HIS A 9 -0.70 17.94 -7.08
N GLY A 10 -1.23 17.28 -8.12
CA GLY A 10 -1.39 15.82 -8.17
C GLY A 10 -0.32 15.12 -9.02
N LEU A 11 0.37 15.85 -9.89
CA LEU A 11 1.39 15.29 -10.80
C LEU A 11 2.46 16.35 -11.13
N VAL A 12 3.71 15.92 -11.28
CA VAL A 12 4.80 16.73 -11.83
C VAL A 12 5.54 15.91 -12.88
N GLY A 13 5.52 16.38 -14.13
CA GLY A 13 5.97 15.65 -15.30
C GLY A 13 4.78 15.09 -16.10
N ASP A 14 5.01 14.87 -17.38
CA ASP A 14 4.05 14.24 -18.29
C ASP A 14 4.52 12.82 -18.59
N GLY A 15 3.62 11.84 -18.46
CA GLY A 15 3.98 10.43 -18.54
C GLY A 15 4.50 10.02 -19.92
N ASP A 16 3.92 10.57 -20.99
CA ASP A 16 4.30 10.22 -22.37
C ASP A 16 5.72 10.72 -22.67
N THR A 17 6.01 11.98 -22.35
CA THR A 17 7.33 12.56 -22.56
C THR A 17 8.39 12.01 -21.62
N ASP A 18 8.06 11.70 -20.36
CA ASP A 18 8.98 11.02 -19.44
C ASP A 18 9.30 9.61 -19.93
N HIS A 19 8.28 8.84 -20.33
CA HIS A 19 8.44 7.45 -20.73
C HIS A 19 9.08 7.27 -22.11
N TYR A 20 8.96 8.27 -22.99
CA TYR A 20 9.69 8.35 -24.24
C TYR A 20 11.22 8.38 -24.03
N CYS A 21 11.69 8.77 -22.83
CA CYS A 21 13.10 8.79 -22.50
C CYS A 21 13.50 7.63 -21.59
N TRP A 22 14.66 7.04 -21.85
CA TRP A 22 15.37 6.19 -20.91
C TRP A 22 16.67 6.89 -20.54
N GLN A 23 16.61 7.79 -19.55
CA GLN A 23 17.75 8.63 -19.16
C GLN A 23 17.90 8.62 -17.64
N ARG A 24 19.04 9.11 -17.15
CA ARG A 24 19.19 9.34 -15.71
C ARG A 24 18.30 10.50 -15.27
N PRO A 25 17.76 10.47 -14.05
CA PRO A 25 16.97 11.58 -13.54
C PRO A 25 17.75 12.90 -13.53
N GLU A 26 19.07 12.87 -13.32
CA GLU A 26 19.94 14.05 -13.36
C GLU A 26 20.16 14.63 -14.76
N ASP A 27 19.91 13.84 -15.82
CA ASP A 27 20.06 14.25 -17.22
C ASP A 27 18.70 14.58 -17.88
N MET A 28 17.61 14.64 -17.11
CA MET A 28 16.29 14.86 -17.68
C MET A 28 16.17 16.23 -18.34
N THR A 29 15.77 16.23 -19.62
CA THR A 29 15.41 17.45 -20.37
C THR A 29 13.92 17.50 -20.74
N THR A 30 13.12 16.54 -20.26
CA THR A 30 11.67 16.47 -20.51
C THR A 30 10.93 17.52 -19.68
N SER A 31 9.72 17.89 -20.13
CA SER A 31 8.87 18.80 -19.37
C SER A 31 8.55 18.23 -18.00
N ARG A 32 8.76 19.04 -16.95
CA ARG A 32 8.34 18.74 -15.57
C ARG A 32 7.17 19.62 -15.16
N GLN A 33 6.24 19.85 -16.09
CA GLN A 33 5.04 20.63 -15.83
C GLN A 33 4.29 20.06 -14.62
N ALA A 34 3.86 20.96 -13.74
CA ALA A 34 3.07 20.60 -12.58
C ALA A 34 1.57 20.71 -12.94
N TYR A 35 0.82 19.66 -12.62
CA TYR A 35 -0.62 19.58 -12.79
C TYR A 35 -1.28 19.56 -11.42
N LYS A 36 -2.42 20.25 -11.33
CA LYS A 36 -3.14 20.46 -10.08
C LYS A 36 -4.62 20.21 -10.22
N VAL A 37 -5.24 19.86 -9.10
CA VAL A 37 -6.67 19.91 -8.89
C VAL A 37 -7.02 21.21 -8.17
N ASP A 38 -8.15 21.78 -8.53
CA ASP A 38 -8.70 23.02 -8.00
C ASP A 38 -10.25 22.93 -7.92
N ARG A 39 -10.93 24.03 -7.60
CA ARG A 39 -12.39 24.02 -7.44
C ARG A 39 -13.12 23.73 -8.75
N GLU A 40 -12.56 24.21 -9.86
CA GLU A 40 -13.12 24.07 -11.20
C GLU A 40 -12.74 22.71 -11.82
N ARG A 41 -11.63 22.13 -11.39
CA ARG A 41 -11.13 20.80 -11.77
C ARG A 41 -10.83 19.97 -10.51
N PRO A 42 -11.86 19.39 -9.88
CA PRO A 42 -11.73 18.70 -8.60
C PRO A 42 -10.97 17.37 -8.69
N GLY A 43 -10.53 16.87 -7.54
CA GLY A 43 -9.90 15.55 -7.40
C GLY A 43 -9.98 15.07 -5.95
N SER A 44 -11.14 14.55 -5.58
CA SER A 44 -11.47 14.11 -4.23
C SER A 44 -10.65 12.91 -3.79
N ASP A 45 -10.34 12.02 -4.71
CA ASP A 45 -9.46 10.86 -4.51
C ASP A 45 -8.05 11.31 -4.11
N VAL A 46 -7.34 12.04 -4.97
CA VAL A 46 -5.97 12.47 -4.69
C VAL A 46 -5.89 13.42 -3.48
N ALA A 47 -6.87 14.30 -3.30
CA ALA A 47 -6.93 15.19 -2.14
C ALA A 47 -7.26 14.43 -0.85
N GLY A 48 -8.18 13.47 -0.89
CA GLY A 48 -8.54 12.59 0.21
C GLY A 48 -7.38 11.70 0.66
N GLU A 49 -6.70 11.04 -0.28
CA GLU A 49 -5.52 10.23 0.06
C GLU A 49 -4.38 11.09 0.62
N THR A 50 -4.18 12.30 0.09
CA THR A 50 -3.20 13.24 0.66
C THR A 50 -3.60 13.67 2.08
N ALA A 51 -4.89 13.92 2.33
CA ALA A 51 -5.39 14.22 3.67
C ALA A 51 -5.16 13.06 4.64
N ALA A 52 -5.45 11.82 4.22
CA ALA A 52 -5.18 10.61 5.00
C ALA A 52 -3.69 10.48 5.34
N ALA A 53 -2.80 10.65 4.36
CA ALA A 53 -1.35 10.58 4.54
C ALA A 53 -0.83 11.64 5.53
N LEU A 54 -1.27 12.90 5.41
CA LEU A 54 -0.88 13.98 6.31
C LEU A 54 -1.43 13.77 7.73
N ALA A 55 -2.67 13.30 7.85
CA ALA A 55 -3.27 12.95 9.15
C ALA A 55 -2.49 11.80 9.82
N ALA A 56 -2.15 10.74 9.08
CA ALA A 56 -1.32 9.64 9.56
C ALA A 56 0.07 10.12 10.00
N ALA A 57 0.75 10.92 9.17
CA ALA A 57 2.07 11.47 9.47
C ALA A 57 2.05 12.39 10.70
N SER A 58 0.99 13.20 10.88
CA SER A 58 0.85 14.07 12.06
C SER A 58 0.91 13.31 13.37
N MET A 59 0.42 12.07 13.42
CA MET A 59 0.50 11.22 14.60
C MET A 59 1.92 10.72 14.85
N ALA A 60 2.65 10.33 13.80
CA ALA A 60 4.03 9.87 13.91
C ALA A 60 4.98 10.97 14.41
N PHE A 61 4.77 12.22 13.98
CA PHE A 61 5.59 13.36 14.40
C PHE A 61 5.13 14.02 15.71
N ARG A 62 4.01 13.58 16.30
CA ARG A 62 3.36 14.26 17.44
C ARG A 62 4.31 14.46 18.62
N GLU A 63 5.13 13.46 18.92
CA GLU A 63 6.05 13.50 20.06
C GLU A 63 7.38 14.17 19.71
N THR A 64 7.93 13.91 18.51
CA THR A 64 9.27 14.36 18.13
C THR A 64 9.30 15.76 17.53
N ASN A 65 8.22 16.20 16.88
CA ASN A 65 8.09 17.52 16.29
C ASN A 65 6.62 18.00 16.31
N PRO A 66 6.12 18.46 17.47
CA PRO A 66 4.72 18.86 17.63
C PRO A 66 4.29 19.99 16.69
N HIS A 67 5.19 20.94 16.39
CA HIS A 67 4.90 22.04 15.47
C HIS A 67 4.64 21.53 14.05
N TYR A 68 5.50 20.64 13.56
CA TYR A 68 5.30 20.03 12.25
C TYR A 68 4.06 19.13 12.22
N ALA A 69 3.81 18.35 13.28
CA ALA A 69 2.59 17.56 13.41
C ALA A 69 1.33 18.42 13.30
N HIS A 70 1.30 19.59 13.94
CA HIS A 70 0.18 20.53 13.82
C HIS A 70 0.02 21.06 12.39
N LEU A 71 1.12 21.41 11.71
CA LEU A 71 1.08 21.87 10.32
C LEU A 71 0.53 20.79 9.38
N LEU A 72 0.98 19.54 9.52
CA LEU A 72 0.49 18.40 8.76
C LEU A 72 -1.02 18.20 8.98
N LEU A 73 -1.47 18.20 10.23
CA LEU A 73 -2.86 17.99 10.58
C LEU A 73 -3.76 19.13 10.06
N HIS A 74 -3.31 20.37 10.17
CA HIS A 74 -4.02 21.52 9.62
C HIS A 74 -4.25 21.38 8.11
N HIS A 75 -3.22 21.02 7.34
CA HIS A 75 -3.37 20.79 5.91
C HIS A 75 -4.21 19.55 5.58
N ALA A 76 -4.15 18.49 6.39
CA ALA A 76 -5.01 17.33 6.22
C ALA A 76 -6.50 17.71 6.30
N GLN A 77 -6.87 18.57 7.27
CA GLN A 77 -8.24 19.05 7.43
C GLN A 77 -8.69 19.90 6.23
N GLN A 78 -7.83 20.81 5.75
CA GLN A 78 -8.12 21.64 4.57
C GLN A 78 -8.32 20.81 3.31
N LEU A 79 -7.46 19.81 3.08
CA LEU A 79 -7.56 18.93 1.92
C LEU A 79 -8.80 18.04 1.96
N PHE A 80 -9.19 17.55 3.15
CA PHE A 80 -10.44 16.80 3.29
C PHE A 80 -11.67 17.67 3.03
N GLU A 81 -11.70 18.90 3.58
CA GLU A 81 -12.79 19.84 3.30
C GLU A 81 -12.88 20.15 1.80
N PHE A 82 -11.74 20.35 1.13
CA PHE A 82 -11.69 20.53 -0.32
C PHE A 82 -12.22 19.30 -1.08
N ALA A 83 -11.74 18.10 -0.71
CA ALA A 83 -12.11 16.84 -1.36
C ALA A 83 -13.61 16.55 -1.27
N ASP A 84 -14.22 16.77 -0.10
CA ASP A 84 -15.64 16.50 0.12
C ASP A 84 -16.55 17.59 -0.50
N LYS A 85 -16.12 18.85 -0.46
CA LYS A 85 -16.89 19.99 -0.98
C LYS A 85 -16.90 20.06 -2.50
N TYR A 86 -15.78 19.75 -3.15
CA TYR A 86 -15.62 19.78 -4.61
C TYR A 86 -15.39 18.37 -5.11
N ARG A 87 -16.50 17.63 -5.32
CA ARG A 87 -16.45 16.21 -5.64
C ARG A 87 -16.09 15.94 -7.10
N GLY A 88 -15.10 15.08 -7.32
CA GLY A 88 -14.73 14.61 -8.66
C GLY A 88 -13.50 13.72 -8.66
N LYS A 89 -13.34 12.93 -9.73
CA LYS A 89 -12.14 12.09 -9.92
C LYS A 89 -10.99 12.93 -10.43
N TYR A 90 -9.79 12.80 -9.86
CA TYR A 90 -8.66 13.64 -10.29
C TYR A 90 -8.21 13.37 -11.73
N ASP A 91 -8.43 12.15 -12.24
CA ASP A 91 -8.07 11.75 -13.61
C ASP A 91 -8.97 12.37 -14.70
N SER A 92 -10.10 12.94 -14.28
CA SER A 92 -10.97 13.78 -15.12
C SER A 92 -10.46 15.23 -15.19
N SER A 93 -9.66 15.65 -14.20
CA SER A 93 -9.10 16.99 -14.04
C SER A 93 -7.66 17.09 -14.57
N ILE A 94 -6.88 16.02 -14.41
CA ILE A 94 -5.51 15.85 -14.87
C ILE A 94 -5.53 14.66 -15.83
N ALA A 95 -5.85 14.91 -17.11
CA ALA A 95 -6.03 13.85 -18.09
C ALA A 95 -4.76 13.03 -18.34
N GLU A 96 -3.59 13.62 -18.07
CA GLU A 96 -2.27 13.03 -18.22
C GLU A 96 -2.06 11.79 -17.35
N VAL A 97 -2.80 11.64 -16.24
CA VAL A 97 -2.68 10.46 -15.36
C VAL A 97 -3.52 9.28 -15.83
N LYS A 98 -4.48 9.48 -16.73
CA LYS A 98 -5.52 8.49 -17.06
C LYS A 98 -4.98 7.19 -17.67
N SER A 99 -3.84 7.26 -18.35
CA SER A 99 -3.17 6.07 -18.91
C SER A 99 -2.25 5.35 -17.92
N TYR A 100 -2.07 5.90 -16.72
CA TYR A 100 -1.08 5.45 -15.74
C TYR A 100 -1.71 5.08 -14.40
N TYR A 101 -2.43 6.02 -13.79
CA TYR A 101 -3.04 5.92 -12.47
C TYR A 101 -4.50 6.40 -12.51
N ALA A 102 -5.33 5.85 -13.41
CA ALA A 102 -6.75 6.21 -13.49
C ALA A 102 -7.49 5.95 -12.17
N SER A 103 -8.46 6.80 -11.86
CA SER A 103 -9.35 6.65 -10.71
C SER A 103 -10.48 5.68 -11.09
N VAL A 104 -10.20 4.39 -10.98
CA VAL A 104 -11.14 3.35 -11.45
C VAL A 104 -12.22 3.13 -10.39
N SER A 105 -11.83 2.97 -9.13
CA SER A 105 -12.72 2.87 -7.97
C SER A 105 -13.60 4.12 -7.76
N GLY A 106 -13.09 5.29 -8.14
CA GLY A 106 -13.70 6.59 -7.86
C GLY A 106 -12.99 7.27 -6.69
N TYR A 107 -13.76 7.94 -5.83
CA TYR A 107 -13.23 8.72 -4.71
C TYR A 107 -13.96 8.49 -3.38
N HIS A 108 -14.99 7.64 -3.39
CA HIS A 108 -15.85 7.43 -2.24
C HIS A 108 -15.09 6.73 -1.10
N ASP A 109 -14.25 5.75 -1.44
CA ASP A 109 -13.39 5.08 -0.49
C ASP A 109 -12.28 5.99 0.06
N GLU A 110 -11.69 6.88 -0.75
CA GLU A 110 -10.73 7.89 -0.26
C GLU A 110 -11.37 8.88 0.73
N LEU A 111 -12.62 9.27 0.52
CA LEU A 111 -13.33 10.15 1.46
C LEU A 111 -13.57 9.44 2.81
N LEU A 112 -14.02 8.18 2.79
CA LEU A 112 -14.16 7.38 4.02
C LEU A 112 -12.81 7.14 4.70
N TRP A 113 -11.77 6.87 3.92
CA TRP A 113 -10.40 6.64 4.38
C TRP A 113 -9.82 7.88 5.07
N ALA A 114 -9.90 9.04 4.42
CA ALA A 114 -9.45 10.31 4.96
C ALA A 114 -10.18 10.68 6.24
N ALA A 115 -11.51 10.51 6.27
CA ALA A 115 -12.32 10.78 7.45
C ALA A 115 -11.91 9.88 8.64
N LEU A 116 -11.69 8.59 8.43
CA LEU A 116 -11.21 7.69 9.50
C LEU A 116 -9.81 8.07 10.01
N TRP A 117 -8.87 8.45 9.14
CA TRP A 117 -7.55 8.92 9.58
C TRP A 117 -7.61 10.24 10.34
N LEU A 118 -8.46 11.18 9.90
CA LEU A 118 -8.71 12.43 10.60
C LEU A 118 -9.39 12.21 11.94
N HIS A 119 -10.36 11.30 12.04
CA HIS A 119 -10.94 10.86 13.30
C HIS A 119 -9.84 10.33 14.24
N ARG A 120 -8.98 9.44 13.76
CA ARG A 120 -7.89 8.88 14.54
C ARG A 120 -6.88 9.93 15.00
N ALA A 121 -6.56 10.90 14.15
CA ALA A 121 -5.61 11.96 14.46
C ALA A 121 -6.17 13.01 15.43
N THR A 122 -7.47 13.31 15.37
CA THR A 122 -8.09 14.44 16.08
C THR A 122 -9.00 14.05 17.26
N GLY A 123 -9.57 12.85 17.25
CA GLY A 123 -10.64 12.44 18.17
C GLY A 123 -11.97 13.15 17.97
N ARG A 124 -12.17 13.90 16.88
CA ARG A 124 -13.41 14.65 16.64
C ARG A 124 -14.52 13.74 16.10
N ALA A 125 -15.63 13.66 16.82
CA ALA A 125 -16.78 12.81 16.48
C ALA A 125 -17.32 13.06 15.06
N GLY A 126 -17.35 14.31 14.58
CA GLY A 126 -17.87 14.64 13.25
C GLY A 126 -17.21 13.89 12.08
N TYR A 127 -15.96 13.44 12.21
CA TYR A 127 -15.34 12.59 11.20
C TYR A 127 -15.84 11.15 11.24
N LEU A 128 -16.13 10.60 12.42
CA LEU A 128 -16.74 9.29 12.55
C LEU A 128 -18.21 9.32 12.08
N ASP A 129 -18.93 10.39 12.41
CA ASP A 129 -20.29 10.64 11.93
C ASP A 129 -20.32 10.61 10.41
N TYR A 130 -19.40 11.33 9.76
CA TYR A 130 -19.25 11.30 8.30
C TYR A 130 -19.07 9.88 7.75
N VAL A 131 -18.22 9.06 8.37
CA VAL A 131 -17.96 7.68 7.93
C VAL A 131 -19.19 6.79 8.09
N VAL A 132 -19.98 7.03 9.13
CA VAL A 132 -21.20 6.27 9.43
C VAL A 132 -22.35 6.69 8.52
N ASP A 133 -22.58 7.99 8.37
CA ASP A 133 -23.68 8.56 7.61
C ASP A 133 -23.52 8.28 6.10
N ASN A 134 -22.29 8.27 5.59
CA ASN A 134 -22.02 7.99 4.18
C ASN A 134 -21.74 6.49 3.90
N ALA A 135 -21.75 5.61 4.91
CA ALA A 135 -21.26 4.23 4.79
C ALA A 135 -21.92 3.40 3.68
N HIS A 136 -23.24 3.54 3.52
CA HIS A 136 -23.99 2.81 2.51
C HIS A 136 -23.83 3.45 1.12
N GLU A 137 -24.06 4.77 1.03
CA GLU A 137 -23.97 5.52 -0.23
C GLU A 137 -22.59 5.40 -0.87
N PHE A 138 -21.53 5.46 -0.05
CA PHE A 138 -20.15 5.39 -0.50
C PHE A 138 -19.64 3.96 -0.58
N GLY A 139 -20.49 2.94 -0.39
CA GLY A 139 -20.12 1.54 -0.58
C GLY A 139 -19.31 0.91 0.57
N GLY A 140 -18.96 1.67 1.62
CA GLY A 140 -18.17 1.22 2.76
C GLY A 140 -18.67 -0.06 3.43
N THR A 141 -19.99 -0.19 3.62
CA THR A 141 -20.65 -1.38 4.18
C THR A 141 -21.34 -2.26 3.14
N GLY A 142 -21.40 -1.83 1.88
CA GLY A 142 -22.02 -2.58 0.79
C GLY A 142 -21.04 -3.54 0.11
N TRP A 143 -19.83 -3.08 -0.16
CA TRP A 143 -18.87 -3.75 -1.03
C TRP A 143 -18.05 -4.78 -0.24
N ALA A 144 -18.16 -6.04 -0.63
CA ALA A 144 -17.27 -7.11 -0.19
C ALA A 144 -16.10 -7.17 -1.18
N ILE A 145 -14.90 -6.80 -0.73
CA ILE A 145 -13.74 -6.66 -1.61
C ILE A 145 -12.64 -7.64 -1.23
N THR A 146 -11.81 -8.00 -2.21
CA THR A 146 -10.70 -8.95 -2.06
C THR A 146 -9.34 -8.35 -2.44
N GLU A 147 -9.26 -7.02 -2.61
CA GLU A 147 -8.03 -6.30 -2.92
C GLU A 147 -7.79 -5.08 -2.01
N PHE A 148 -6.59 -4.54 -1.99
CA PHE A 148 -6.27 -3.23 -1.42
C PHE A 148 -5.11 -2.66 -2.22
N SER A 149 -5.22 -1.41 -2.65
CA SER A 149 -4.28 -0.82 -3.61
C SER A 149 -4.21 0.70 -3.48
N TRP A 150 -3.35 1.33 -4.29
CA TRP A 150 -3.33 2.79 -4.43
C TRP A 150 -4.64 3.36 -5.00
N ASP A 151 -5.49 2.55 -5.64
CA ASP A 151 -6.80 2.95 -6.20
C ASP A 151 -7.96 2.56 -5.27
N VAL A 152 -7.87 1.44 -4.55
CA VAL A 152 -9.00 0.89 -3.77
C VAL A 152 -8.66 0.82 -2.27
N LYS A 153 -9.38 1.57 -1.43
CA LYS A 153 -9.17 1.66 0.04
C LYS A 153 -10.19 0.93 0.90
N TYR A 154 -11.26 0.37 0.33
CA TYR A 154 -12.36 -0.22 1.12
C TYR A 154 -11.90 -1.23 2.19
N ALA A 155 -11.03 -2.17 1.86
CA ALA A 155 -10.52 -3.14 2.84
C ALA A 155 -9.81 -2.44 4.02
N GLY A 156 -9.03 -1.39 3.75
CA GLY A 156 -8.38 -0.57 4.78
C GLY A 156 -9.38 0.21 5.63
N VAL A 157 -10.39 0.83 5.00
CA VAL A 157 -11.50 1.54 5.68
C VAL A 157 -12.24 0.59 6.62
N GLN A 158 -12.64 -0.57 6.12
CA GLN A 158 -13.39 -1.59 6.84
C GLN A 158 -12.60 -2.12 8.06
N ILE A 159 -11.31 -2.42 7.87
CA ILE A 159 -10.42 -2.87 8.94
C ILE A 159 -10.22 -1.75 9.99
N LEU A 160 -10.00 -0.51 9.57
CA LEU A 160 -9.79 0.61 10.47
C LEU A 160 -11.06 0.96 11.27
N ALA A 161 -12.24 0.91 10.65
CA ALA A 161 -13.53 1.08 11.33
C ALA A 161 -13.78 -0.04 12.35
N THR A 162 -13.42 -1.29 12.02
CA THR A 162 -13.54 -2.44 12.94
C THR A 162 -12.78 -2.22 14.25
N ARG A 163 -11.62 -1.56 14.20
CA ARG A 163 -10.86 -1.20 15.41
C ARG A 163 -11.69 -0.38 16.39
N LEU A 164 -12.46 0.60 15.90
CA LEU A 164 -13.29 1.48 16.73
C LEU A 164 -14.41 0.68 17.42
N LEU A 165 -15.00 -0.28 16.70
CA LEU A 165 -15.97 -1.23 17.24
C LEU A 165 -15.35 -2.06 18.37
N LEU A 166 -14.21 -2.71 18.09
CA LEU A 166 -13.54 -3.61 19.03
C LEU A 166 -13.04 -2.92 20.30
N ARG A 167 -12.65 -1.65 20.20
CA ARG A 167 -12.18 -0.86 21.35
C ARG A 167 -13.28 -0.14 22.11
N GLY A 168 -14.53 -0.19 21.64
CA GLY A 168 -15.61 0.61 22.22
C GLY A 168 -15.42 2.12 22.02
N GLU A 169 -14.60 2.54 21.04
CA GLU A 169 -14.35 3.95 20.70
C GLU A 169 -15.47 4.50 19.80
N HIS A 170 -16.74 4.30 20.20
CA HIS A 170 -17.93 4.69 19.43
C HIS A 170 -19.18 4.86 20.31
N GLU A 171 -20.10 5.72 19.90
CA GLU A 171 -21.46 5.82 20.43
C GLU A 171 -22.41 4.75 19.87
N GLU A 172 -23.54 4.52 20.54
CA GLU A 172 -24.51 3.47 20.18
C GLU A 172 -25.07 3.64 18.76
N ARG A 173 -25.26 4.89 18.30
CA ARG A 173 -25.74 5.16 16.92
C ARG A 173 -24.80 4.64 15.83
N HIS A 174 -23.50 4.52 16.13
CA HIS A 174 -22.51 4.04 15.15
C HIS A 174 -22.44 2.52 15.08
N ARG A 175 -22.90 1.81 16.12
CA ARG A 175 -22.67 0.38 16.33
C ARG A 175 -23.08 -0.46 15.12
N ALA A 176 -24.32 -0.32 14.64
CA ALA A 176 -24.84 -1.12 13.54
C ALA A 176 -24.03 -0.95 12.24
N THR A 177 -23.62 0.29 11.93
CA THR A 177 -22.80 0.56 10.75
C THR A 177 -21.38 0.02 10.90
N LEU A 178 -20.78 0.15 12.09
CA LEU A 178 -19.47 -0.41 12.39
C LEU A 178 -19.46 -1.95 12.38
N GLU A 179 -20.56 -2.60 12.78
CA GLU A 179 -20.76 -4.04 12.61
C GLU A 179 -20.82 -4.42 11.12
N GLY A 180 -21.47 -3.60 10.29
CA GLY A 180 -21.43 -3.74 8.83
C GLY A 180 -20.01 -3.64 8.26
N TYR A 181 -19.22 -2.65 8.70
CA TYR A 181 -17.81 -2.53 8.30
C TYR A 181 -17.00 -3.75 8.74
N ARG A 182 -17.23 -4.24 9.97
CA ARG A 182 -16.58 -5.46 10.48
C ARG A 182 -16.89 -6.68 9.61
N ALA A 183 -18.15 -6.87 9.21
CA ALA A 183 -18.52 -7.98 8.34
C ALA A 183 -17.75 -7.96 7.01
N LYS A 184 -17.53 -6.77 6.42
CA LYS A 184 -16.74 -6.63 5.18
C LYS A 184 -15.24 -6.78 5.41
N ALA A 185 -14.72 -6.28 6.53
CA ALA A 185 -13.33 -6.52 6.93
C ALA A 185 -13.04 -8.02 7.10
N GLU A 186 -13.93 -8.74 7.79
CA GLU A 186 -13.81 -10.19 7.98
C GLU A 186 -13.92 -10.94 6.64
N HIS A 187 -14.79 -10.52 5.72
CA HIS A 187 -14.81 -11.07 4.36
C HIS A 187 -13.45 -10.96 3.65
N TYR A 188 -12.80 -9.78 3.69
CA TYR A 188 -11.47 -9.59 3.08
C TYR A 188 -10.41 -10.48 3.75
N VAL A 189 -10.39 -10.53 5.08
CA VAL A 189 -9.45 -11.35 5.85
C VAL A 189 -9.65 -12.83 5.53
N CYS A 190 -10.89 -13.31 5.48
CA CYS A 190 -11.24 -14.68 5.10
C CYS A 190 -10.92 -14.98 3.64
N ALA A 191 -11.11 -14.05 2.71
CA ALA A 191 -10.73 -14.19 1.31
C ALA A 191 -9.23 -14.42 1.16
N CYS A 192 -8.42 -13.65 1.89
CA CYS A 192 -6.97 -13.78 1.93
C CYS A 192 -6.49 -15.07 2.63
N MET A 193 -7.33 -15.71 3.44
CA MET A 193 -7.07 -17.02 4.05
C MET A 193 -7.60 -18.19 3.20
N GLY A 194 -8.47 -17.94 2.22
CA GLY A 194 -9.15 -19.00 1.47
C GLY A 194 -10.30 -19.65 2.25
N ARG A 195 -10.99 -18.87 3.10
CA ARG A 195 -12.03 -19.35 4.04
C ARG A 195 -13.42 -18.75 3.80
N ASN A 196 -13.63 -17.99 2.72
CA ASN A 196 -14.98 -17.64 2.29
C ASN A 196 -15.70 -18.85 1.70
N ALA A 197 -17.03 -18.89 1.80
CA ALA A 197 -17.85 -20.03 1.41
C ALA A 197 -17.80 -20.31 -0.10
N ALA A 198 -17.88 -19.26 -0.91
CA ALA A 198 -17.78 -19.36 -2.35
C ALA A 198 -16.30 -19.28 -2.78
N ALA A 199 -15.89 -20.11 -3.73
CA ALA A 199 -14.50 -20.15 -4.17
C ALA A 199 -14.08 -18.82 -4.84
N GLU A 200 -15.00 -18.21 -5.57
CA GLU A 200 -14.87 -16.91 -6.24
C GLU A 200 -14.73 -15.73 -5.27
N ASP A 201 -15.15 -15.89 -4.01
CA ASP A 201 -14.99 -14.89 -2.95
C ASP A 201 -13.60 -14.95 -2.29
N ASN A 202 -12.76 -15.90 -2.69
CA ASN A 202 -11.41 -16.06 -2.16
C ASN A 202 -10.37 -15.54 -3.15
N VAL A 203 -9.24 -15.05 -2.62
CA VAL A 203 -8.13 -14.61 -3.46
C VAL A 203 -7.43 -15.85 -4.06
N GLU A 204 -7.18 -15.84 -5.37
CA GLU A 204 -6.44 -16.92 -6.05
C GLU A 204 -5.04 -17.08 -5.44
N ARG A 205 -4.50 -18.30 -5.49
CA ARG A 205 -3.13 -18.58 -5.04
C ARG A 205 -2.31 -19.24 -6.12
N SER A 206 -1.05 -18.86 -6.20
CA SER A 206 -0.06 -19.63 -6.96
C SER A 206 0.19 -21.00 -6.30
N PRO A 207 0.74 -22.00 -7.02
CA PRO A 207 1.20 -23.25 -6.44
C PRO A 207 2.15 -23.08 -5.23
N GLY A 208 2.95 -22.00 -5.22
CA GLY A 208 3.83 -21.62 -4.12
C GLY A 208 3.15 -20.89 -2.95
N GLY A 209 1.84 -20.66 -3.00
CA GLY A 209 1.07 -20.04 -1.92
C GLY A 209 0.99 -18.52 -1.93
N MET A 210 1.51 -17.85 -2.98
CA MET A 210 1.40 -16.41 -3.16
C MET A 210 -0.05 -16.02 -3.46
N LEU A 211 -0.57 -14.99 -2.80
CA LEU A 211 -1.84 -14.38 -3.19
C LEU A 211 -1.71 -13.75 -4.59
N TYR A 212 -2.62 -14.07 -5.50
CA TYR A 212 -2.63 -13.59 -6.87
C TYR A 212 -3.93 -12.87 -7.18
N VAL A 213 -3.85 -11.57 -7.41
CA VAL A 213 -5.02 -10.70 -7.66
C VAL A 213 -4.99 -10.20 -9.10
N ARG A 214 -3.84 -9.70 -9.58
CA ARG A 214 -3.71 -9.16 -10.94
C ARG A 214 -2.39 -9.55 -11.58
N GLN A 215 -2.36 -9.54 -12.92
CA GLN A 215 -1.17 -9.90 -13.69
C GLN A 215 -0.05 -8.85 -13.61
N TRP A 216 -0.40 -7.55 -13.63
CA TRP A 216 0.59 -6.48 -13.55
C TRP A 216 0.90 -6.18 -12.10
N ASN A 217 2.19 -6.25 -11.72
CA ASN A 217 2.71 -5.83 -10.42
C ASN A 217 1.92 -6.43 -9.24
N ASN A 218 1.73 -7.75 -9.27
CA ASN A 218 0.92 -8.47 -8.28
C ASN A 218 1.44 -8.28 -6.84
N MET A 219 2.74 -8.01 -6.68
CA MET A 219 3.36 -7.80 -5.37
C MET A 219 2.75 -6.65 -4.56
N GLN A 220 2.12 -5.66 -5.20
CA GLN A 220 1.30 -4.67 -4.49
C GLN A 220 0.25 -5.33 -3.59
N TYR A 221 -0.49 -6.31 -4.13
CA TYR A 221 -1.57 -6.96 -3.42
C TYR A 221 -1.05 -7.93 -2.37
N VAL A 222 0.05 -8.62 -2.66
CA VAL A 222 0.73 -9.52 -1.70
C VAL A 222 1.20 -8.75 -0.48
N THR A 223 1.91 -7.63 -0.66
CA THR A 223 2.45 -6.85 0.46
C THR A 223 1.37 -6.11 1.22
N SER A 224 0.36 -5.61 0.52
CA SER A 224 -0.81 -4.96 1.13
C SER A 224 -1.64 -5.93 1.98
N ALA A 225 -1.90 -7.14 1.47
CA ALA A 225 -2.60 -8.18 2.22
C ALA A 225 -1.79 -8.62 3.45
N ALA A 226 -0.47 -8.83 3.30
CA ALA A 226 0.40 -9.13 4.43
C ALA A 226 0.30 -8.07 5.53
N TYR A 227 0.36 -6.79 5.15
CA TYR A 227 0.23 -5.69 6.10
C TYR A 227 -1.17 -5.64 6.76
N LEU A 228 -2.26 -5.70 5.97
CA LEU A 228 -3.62 -5.60 6.50
C LEU A 228 -4.00 -6.78 7.41
N LEU A 229 -3.61 -8.01 7.05
CA LEU A 229 -3.77 -9.18 7.91
C LEU A 229 -3.02 -9.00 9.25
N SER A 230 -1.79 -8.47 9.20
CA SER A 230 -1.01 -8.21 10.41
C SER A 230 -1.66 -7.16 11.32
N VAL A 231 -2.21 -6.09 10.73
CA VAL A 231 -2.94 -5.04 11.45
C VAL A 231 -4.20 -5.60 12.09
N TYR A 232 -4.99 -6.39 11.33
CA TYR A 232 -6.22 -6.98 11.84
C TYR A 232 -5.95 -7.98 12.98
N SER A 233 -4.92 -8.82 12.83
CA SER A 233 -4.44 -9.70 13.90
C SER A 233 -4.08 -8.91 15.17
N GLY A 234 -3.41 -7.76 15.01
CA GLY A 234 -3.13 -6.84 16.12
C GLY A 234 -4.40 -6.37 16.82
N TYR A 235 -5.44 -5.99 16.07
CA TYR A 235 -6.73 -5.59 16.65
C TYR A 235 -7.43 -6.73 17.40
N LEU A 236 -7.39 -7.94 16.86
CA LEU A 236 -7.90 -9.14 17.53
C LEU A 236 -7.13 -9.41 18.83
N THR A 237 -5.82 -9.24 18.84
CA THR A 237 -4.98 -9.45 20.03
C THR A 237 -5.30 -8.42 21.11
N GLU A 238 -5.43 -7.14 20.74
CA GLU A 238 -5.82 -6.05 21.65
C GLU A 238 -7.22 -6.27 22.26
N ALA A 239 -8.19 -6.71 21.45
CA ALA A 239 -9.54 -7.05 21.92
C ALA A 239 -9.59 -8.36 22.72
N GLY A 240 -8.72 -9.32 22.35
CA GLY A 240 -8.67 -10.69 22.86
C GLY A 240 -8.06 -10.86 24.24
N ALA A 241 -7.37 -9.85 24.77
CA ALA A 241 -6.85 -9.84 26.14
C ALA A 241 -7.94 -9.94 27.25
N GLY A 242 -9.22 -10.05 26.87
CA GLY A 242 -10.34 -10.35 27.79
C GLY A 242 -11.33 -11.45 27.36
N LYS A 243 -11.47 -11.75 26.06
CA LYS A 243 -12.30 -12.85 25.49
C LYS A 243 -11.78 -13.15 24.09
N GLY A 244 -11.47 -14.40 23.75
CA GLY A 244 -10.85 -14.79 22.47
C GLY A 244 -11.54 -14.20 21.23
N ALA A 245 -11.06 -13.03 20.79
CA ALA A 245 -11.56 -12.33 19.62
C ALA A 245 -11.07 -13.08 18.38
N ALA A 246 -12.01 -13.59 17.59
CA ALA A 246 -11.73 -14.40 16.42
C ALA A 246 -12.55 -13.91 15.22
N VAL A 247 -12.01 -14.13 14.02
CA VAL A 247 -12.68 -13.86 12.75
C VAL A 247 -13.74 -14.93 12.51
N THR A 248 -14.94 -14.54 12.10
CA THR A 248 -15.96 -15.49 11.69
C THR A 248 -16.00 -15.57 10.16
N CYS A 249 -15.46 -16.65 9.59
CA CYS A 249 -15.50 -16.87 8.16
C CYS A 249 -16.75 -17.67 7.77
N ALA A 250 -17.47 -17.22 6.73
CA ALA A 250 -18.71 -17.85 6.29
C ALA A 250 -18.51 -19.25 5.69
N GLY A 251 -17.28 -19.63 5.29
CA GLY A 251 -16.99 -20.86 4.56
C GLY A 251 -16.53 -22.07 5.37
N GLY A 252 -16.53 -22.02 6.72
CA GLY A 252 -16.18 -23.20 7.53
C GLY A 252 -16.20 -22.96 9.04
N GLU A 253 -16.63 -23.98 9.78
CA GLU A 253 -17.06 -24.00 11.20
C GLU A 253 -16.02 -23.59 12.27
N ALA A 254 -14.79 -23.24 11.90
CA ALA A 254 -13.81 -22.72 12.85
C ALA A 254 -13.66 -21.21 12.66
N SER A 255 -13.73 -20.46 13.76
CA SER A 255 -13.25 -19.09 13.79
C SER A 255 -11.73 -19.05 13.61
N ALA A 256 -11.18 -17.95 13.09
CA ALA A 256 -9.72 -17.77 12.99
C ALA A 256 -9.24 -16.85 14.10
N ASP A 257 -8.34 -17.31 14.96
CA ASP A 257 -7.77 -16.45 16.00
C ASP A 257 -6.71 -15.48 15.44
N ALA A 258 -6.23 -14.56 16.29
CA ALA A 258 -5.21 -13.58 15.91
C ALA A 258 -3.93 -14.23 15.38
N GLY A 259 -3.50 -15.36 15.96
CA GLY A 259 -2.30 -16.09 15.59
C GLY A 259 -2.42 -16.71 14.19
N GLU A 260 -3.57 -17.32 13.88
CA GLU A 260 -3.88 -17.87 12.56
C GLU A 260 -3.85 -16.79 11.48
N VAL A 261 -4.49 -15.63 11.74
CA VAL A 261 -4.48 -14.48 10.81
C VAL A 261 -3.05 -13.97 10.59
N PHE A 262 -2.25 -13.87 11.66
CA PHE A 262 -0.86 -13.43 11.55
C PHE A 262 0.03 -14.43 10.81
N ALA A 263 -0.21 -15.74 10.97
CA ALA A 263 0.53 -16.77 10.25
C ALA A 263 0.36 -16.64 8.72
N HIS A 264 -0.84 -16.28 8.26
CA HIS A 264 -1.10 -16.01 6.85
C HIS A 264 -0.41 -14.74 6.36
N ALA A 265 -0.40 -13.67 7.19
CA ALA A 265 0.38 -12.46 6.90
C ALA A 265 1.87 -12.79 6.74
N ARG A 266 2.43 -13.55 7.68
CA ARG A 266 3.84 -13.95 7.68
C ARG A 266 4.20 -14.84 6.50
N ALA A 267 3.33 -15.76 6.10
CA ALA A 267 3.56 -16.60 4.93
C ALA A 267 3.78 -15.78 3.64
N GLN A 268 3.04 -14.66 3.47
CA GLN A 268 3.23 -13.76 2.32
C GLN A 268 4.56 -12.99 2.41
N VAL A 269 4.97 -12.56 3.61
CA VAL A 269 6.28 -11.95 3.83
C VAL A 269 7.40 -12.93 3.49
N ASP A 270 7.31 -14.15 4.00
CA ASP A 270 8.31 -15.19 3.77
C ASP A 270 8.39 -15.51 2.27
N TYR A 271 7.26 -15.56 1.55
CA TYR A 271 7.24 -15.70 0.09
C TYR A 271 8.02 -14.56 -0.60
N VAL A 272 7.77 -13.30 -0.23
CA VAL A 272 8.48 -12.12 -0.76
C VAL A 272 9.99 -12.22 -0.48
N LEU A 273 10.38 -12.75 0.68
CA LEU A 273 11.78 -12.83 1.12
C LEU A 273 12.53 -14.07 0.61
N GLY A 274 11.86 -15.02 -0.05
CA GLY A 274 12.50 -16.13 -0.73
C GLY A 274 11.95 -17.52 -0.43
N SER A 275 10.99 -17.66 0.48
CA SER A 275 10.27 -18.93 0.74
C SER A 275 9.23 -19.18 -0.36
N ASN A 276 9.72 -19.34 -1.59
CA ASN A 276 8.91 -19.57 -2.78
C ASN A 276 9.58 -20.64 -3.68
N PRO A 277 8.87 -21.22 -4.66
CA PRO A 277 9.40 -22.31 -5.50
C PRO A 277 10.70 -21.97 -6.25
N ARG A 278 11.03 -20.68 -6.41
CA ARG A 278 12.25 -20.24 -7.08
C ARG A 278 13.41 -20.00 -6.13
N GLY A 279 13.17 -19.89 -4.81
CA GLY A 279 14.17 -19.51 -3.83
C GLY A 279 14.77 -18.12 -4.10
N ILE A 280 13.95 -17.18 -4.60
CA ILE A 280 14.38 -15.81 -4.95
C ILE A 280 13.68 -14.83 -4.03
N SER A 281 14.44 -13.93 -3.40
CA SER A 281 13.87 -12.75 -2.74
C SER A 281 13.39 -11.75 -3.79
N TYR A 282 12.13 -11.34 -3.71
CA TYR A 282 11.58 -10.24 -4.51
C TYR A 282 11.84 -8.86 -3.88
N LEU A 283 12.43 -8.82 -2.68
CA LEU A 283 13.06 -7.64 -2.09
C LEU A 283 14.50 -7.51 -2.61
N VAL A 284 14.75 -6.51 -3.46
CA VAL A 284 16.02 -6.29 -4.13
C VAL A 284 17.12 -5.98 -3.12
N GLY A 285 18.27 -6.66 -3.25
CA GLY A 285 19.40 -6.54 -2.33
C GLY A 285 19.28 -7.35 -1.04
N TYR A 286 18.20 -8.13 -0.86
CA TYR A 286 18.03 -9.02 0.29
C TYR A 286 18.14 -10.51 -0.12
N GLY A 287 18.72 -11.32 0.76
CA GLY A 287 18.90 -12.76 0.54
C GLY A 287 20.01 -13.12 -0.47
N ALA A 288 20.20 -14.42 -0.69
CA ALA A 288 21.27 -14.92 -1.56
C ALA A 288 20.99 -14.75 -3.06
N LYS A 289 19.71 -14.63 -3.45
CA LYS A 289 19.25 -14.47 -4.84
C LYS A 289 18.13 -13.44 -4.87
N PHE A 290 18.27 -12.41 -5.70
CA PHE A 290 17.27 -11.36 -5.92
C PHE A 290 17.33 -10.85 -7.38
N PRO A 291 16.27 -10.20 -7.90
CA PRO A 291 16.25 -9.62 -9.23
C PRO A 291 17.37 -8.60 -9.44
N ALA A 292 18.17 -8.80 -10.48
CA ALA A 292 19.29 -7.95 -10.82
C ALA A 292 19.00 -7.01 -12.01
N ARG A 293 17.89 -7.24 -12.75
CA ARG A 293 17.53 -6.50 -13.97
C ARG A 293 16.18 -5.80 -13.82
N VAL A 294 16.02 -5.07 -12.72
CA VAL A 294 14.84 -4.26 -12.38
C VAL A 294 14.53 -3.23 -13.48
N HIS A 295 13.26 -3.09 -13.86
CA HIS A 295 12.79 -2.04 -14.78
C HIS A 295 12.85 -0.67 -14.08
N HIS A 296 14.04 -0.06 -14.05
CA HIS A 296 14.29 1.19 -13.34
C HIS A 296 15.43 1.98 -14.02
N ARG A 297 15.11 3.18 -14.53
CA ARG A 297 16.03 4.03 -15.33
C ARG A 297 17.36 4.27 -14.61
N ALA A 298 17.32 4.91 -13.44
CA ALA A 298 18.51 5.23 -12.64
C ALA A 298 19.30 3.98 -12.16
N ALA A 299 18.64 2.82 -12.12
CA ALA A 299 19.30 1.59 -11.72
C ALA A 299 20.12 1.00 -12.87
N SER A 300 19.52 1.03 -14.06
CA SER A 300 20.05 0.40 -15.27
C SER A 300 21.17 1.19 -15.96
N ILE A 301 21.21 2.51 -15.75
CA ILE A 301 22.19 3.40 -16.38
C ILE A 301 23.37 3.61 -15.43
N VAL A 302 24.59 3.71 -15.99
CA VAL A 302 25.82 4.01 -15.24
C VAL A 302 25.63 5.26 -14.37
N PRO A 303 25.98 5.23 -13.07
CA PRO A 303 25.69 6.36 -12.20
C PRO A 303 26.48 7.60 -12.58
N TYR A 304 25.90 8.78 -12.30
CA TYR A 304 26.51 10.09 -12.63
C TYR A 304 27.91 10.27 -12.04
N LYS A 305 28.15 9.74 -10.83
CA LYS A 305 29.46 9.77 -10.18
C LYS A 305 30.58 9.08 -10.97
N ASP A 306 30.23 8.07 -11.78
CA ASP A 306 31.20 7.27 -12.54
C ASP A 306 31.35 7.80 -13.98
N ARG A 307 30.26 8.32 -14.57
CA ARG A 307 30.27 8.95 -15.90
C ARG A 307 29.47 10.25 -15.88
N LYS A 308 30.15 11.40 -15.88
CA LYS A 308 29.52 12.73 -15.80
C LYS A 308 28.95 13.25 -17.12
N GLU A 309 29.24 12.57 -18.23
CA GLU A 309 28.72 12.92 -19.54
C GLU A 309 27.19 12.86 -19.54
N PHE A 310 26.56 13.83 -20.18
CA PHE A 310 25.12 13.87 -20.39
C PHE A 310 24.64 12.66 -21.21
N ILE A 311 23.62 11.97 -20.73
CA ILE A 311 22.99 10.85 -21.45
C ILE A 311 21.67 11.34 -22.02
N GLY A 312 21.58 11.40 -23.35
CA GLY A 312 20.40 11.90 -24.02
C GLY A 312 19.15 11.01 -23.83
N CYS A 313 17.97 11.62 -24.00
CA CYS A 313 16.66 11.00 -23.82
C CYS A 313 16.53 9.58 -24.40
N ALA A 314 16.82 9.39 -25.69
CA ALA A 314 16.72 8.09 -26.35
C ALA A 314 17.97 7.22 -26.16
N GLN A 315 19.11 7.83 -25.85
CA GLN A 315 20.40 7.13 -25.79
C GLN A 315 20.36 5.97 -24.80
N GLY A 316 19.65 6.11 -23.68
CA GLY A 316 19.61 5.01 -22.73
C GLY A 316 18.81 3.80 -23.14
N PHE A 317 17.93 3.92 -24.15
CA PHE A 317 17.31 2.75 -24.77
C PHE A 317 18.34 1.93 -25.56
N ASP A 318 19.17 2.61 -26.35
CA ASP A 318 20.21 1.99 -27.17
C ASP A 318 21.29 1.36 -26.30
N ASP A 319 21.75 2.12 -25.29
CA ASP A 319 22.95 1.77 -24.55
C ASP A 319 22.67 0.90 -23.34
N TRP A 320 21.55 1.05 -22.59
CA TRP A 320 21.35 0.37 -21.29
C TRP A 320 20.06 -0.44 -21.16
N PHE A 321 18.92 0.01 -21.71
CA PHE A 321 17.62 -0.62 -21.50
C PHE A 321 17.60 -2.10 -21.89
N GLY A 322 18.15 -2.43 -23.07
CA GLY A 322 18.20 -3.79 -23.59
C GLY A 322 19.32 -4.68 -23.02
N ARG A 323 20.20 -4.16 -22.14
CA ARG A 323 21.36 -4.94 -21.67
C ARG A 323 20.95 -6.21 -20.92
N LYS A 324 21.61 -7.33 -21.24
CA LYS A 324 21.44 -8.62 -20.55
C LYS A 324 22.18 -8.69 -19.21
N SER A 325 23.14 -7.80 -18.98
CA SER A 325 23.81 -7.68 -17.68
C SER A 325 22.87 -7.15 -16.60
N ALA A 326 23.24 -7.41 -15.35
CA ALA A 326 22.65 -6.77 -14.19
C ALA A 326 22.68 -5.22 -14.30
N ASN A 327 21.76 -4.58 -13.60
CA ASN A 327 21.77 -3.14 -13.41
C ASN A 327 23.06 -2.73 -12.65
N PRO A 328 23.77 -1.68 -13.09
CA PRO A 328 24.98 -1.20 -12.41
C PRO A 328 24.71 -0.68 -11.00
N ASN A 329 23.50 -0.21 -10.70
CA ASN A 329 23.09 0.22 -9.37
C ASN A 329 21.99 -0.72 -8.83
N VAL A 330 22.25 -1.31 -7.66
CA VAL A 330 21.27 -2.15 -6.96
C VAL A 330 20.25 -1.24 -6.26
N VAL A 331 18.96 -1.40 -6.56
CA VAL A 331 17.87 -0.65 -5.91
C VAL A 331 17.51 -1.31 -4.58
N VAL A 332 18.42 -1.23 -3.62
CA VAL A 332 18.29 -1.92 -2.32
C VAL A 332 16.97 -1.53 -1.64
N GLY A 333 16.21 -2.54 -1.21
CA GLY A 333 14.94 -2.36 -0.49
C GLY A 333 13.72 -2.22 -1.39
N ALA A 334 13.87 -2.16 -2.72
CA ALA A 334 12.74 -2.16 -3.64
C ALA A 334 12.10 -3.54 -3.76
N ILE A 335 10.76 -3.58 -3.81
CA ILE A 335 10.00 -4.79 -4.12
C ILE A 335 9.51 -4.71 -5.57
N VAL A 336 9.92 -5.67 -6.39
CA VAL A 336 9.51 -5.77 -7.81
C VAL A 336 8.10 -6.32 -7.95
N GLY A 337 7.52 -6.30 -9.17
CA GLY A 337 6.19 -6.83 -9.45
C GLY A 337 5.97 -8.32 -9.18
N GLY A 338 7.03 -9.12 -9.16
CA GLY A 338 7.00 -10.52 -8.74
C GLY A 338 6.61 -11.52 -9.84
N PRO A 339 6.41 -12.79 -9.49
CA PRO A 339 6.13 -13.86 -10.44
C PRO A 339 4.69 -13.80 -10.99
N ASP A 340 4.43 -14.58 -12.03
CA ASP A 340 3.07 -14.84 -12.51
C ASP A 340 2.31 -15.82 -11.58
N ARG A 341 1.04 -16.12 -11.91
CA ARG A 341 0.18 -17.02 -11.13
C ARG A 341 0.70 -18.45 -10.97
N HIS A 342 1.73 -18.85 -11.70
CA HIS A 342 2.35 -20.18 -11.61
C HIS A 342 3.77 -20.12 -11.03
N ASP A 343 4.08 -19.07 -10.26
CA ASP A 343 5.38 -18.83 -9.64
C ASP A 343 6.53 -18.67 -10.65
N ARG A 344 6.24 -18.34 -11.92
CA ARG A 344 7.28 -18.11 -12.93
C ARG A 344 7.69 -16.65 -12.93
N PHE A 345 9.00 -16.43 -12.80
CA PHE A 345 9.61 -15.10 -12.81
C PHE A 345 10.72 -15.03 -13.83
N ARG A 346 10.70 -13.99 -14.67
CA ARG A 346 11.76 -13.66 -15.62
C ARG A 346 12.41 -12.33 -15.25
N ASP A 347 13.64 -12.40 -14.73
CA ASP A 347 14.49 -11.24 -14.41
C ASP A 347 14.99 -10.57 -15.69
N ASP A 348 14.12 -9.77 -16.29
CA ASP A 348 14.35 -9.08 -17.53
C ASP A 348 13.78 -7.66 -17.48
N ARG A 349 14.64 -6.68 -17.74
CA ARG A 349 14.31 -5.24 -17.61
C ARG A 349 13.16 -4.81 -18.50
N VAL A 350 12.94 -5.49 -19.62
CA VAL A 350 11.82 -5.23 -20.54
C VAL A 350 10.48 -5.73 -19.96
N ASN A 351 10.53 -6.71 -19.04
CA ASN A 351 9.36 -7.29 -18.39
C ASN A 351 8.89 -6.42 -17.22
N TYR A 352 8.39 -5.22 -17.52
CA TYR A 352 7.92 -4.27 -16.50
C TYR A 352 6.84 -4.88 -15.59
N MET A 353 5.95 -5.74 -16.12
CA MET A 353 4.90 -6.39 -15.31
C MET A 353 5.45 -7.15 -14.08
N GLN A 354 6.65 -7.74 -14.18
CA GLN A 354 7.28 -8.50 -13.09
C GLN A 354 8.46 -7.79 -12.45
N THR A 355 9.18 -6.93 -13.19
CA THR A 355 10.44 -6.33 -12.74
C THR A 355 10.33 -4.84 -12.41
N GLU A 356 9.18 -4.23 -12.62
CA GLU A 356 8.92 -2.86 -12.16
C GLU A 356 8.89 -2.81 -10.64
N ALA A 357 9.58 -1.81 -10.08
CA ALA A 357 9.58 -1.52 -8.66
C ALA A 357 8.80 -0.24 -8.43
N CYS A 358 7.74 -0.33 -7.63
CA CYS A 358 6.90 0.82 -7.29
C CYS A 358 6.96 1.11 -5.78
N THR A 359 6.74 2.37 -5.42
CA THR A 359 6.68 2.82 -4.02
C THR A 359 5.60 2.08 -3.24
N TYR A 360 4.42 1.88 -3.85
CA TYR A 360 3.28 1.20 -3.24
C TYR A 360 3.49 -0.31 -3.02
N ASN A 361 4.45 -0.95 -3.71
CA ASN A 361 4.83 -2.34 -3.39
C ASN A 361 5.53 -2.41 -2.05
N THR A 362 6.39 -1.42 -1.78
CA THR A 362 7.33 -1.42 -0.67
C THR A 362 6.73 -0.79 0.59
N ALA A 363 5.85 0.21 0.44
CA ALA A 363 5.28 0.96 1.56
C ALA A 363 4.60 0.07 2.64
N PRO A 364 3.75 -0.92 2.31
CA PRO A 364 3.14 -1.80 3.33
C PRO A 364 4.18 -2.64 4.09
N MET A 365 5.25 -3.05 3.40
CA MET A 365 6.28 -3.90 3.99
C MET A 365 7.13 -3.18 5.03
N VAL A 366 7.28 -1.86 4.96
CA VAL A 366 7.95 -1.08 6.01
C VAL A 366 7.23 -1.25 7.35
N GLY A 367 5.90 -1.18 7.35
CA GLY A 367 5.08 -1.42 8.54
C GLY A 367 5.18 -2.87 9.04
N MET A 368 5.14 -3.84 8.12
CA MET A 368 5.27 -5.25 8.46
C MET A 368 6.65 -5.59 9.06
N PHE A 369 7.74 -5.08 8.48
CA PHE A 369 9.09 -5.26 9.03
C PHE A 369 9.27 -4.58 10.39
N ALA A 370 8.66 -3.41 10.60
CA ALA A 370 8.66 -2.76 11.90
C ALA A 370 7.96 -3.63 12.97
N MET A 371 6.81 -4.24 12.62
CA MET A 371 6.10 -5.18 13.49
C MET A 371 6.94 -6.43 13.79
N LEU A 372 7.49 -7.09 12.78
CA LEU A 372 8.33 -8.27 12.95
C LEU A 372 9.57 -7.99 13.81
N ASN A 373 10.22 -6.83 13.60
CA ASN A 373 11.35 -6.41 14.44
C ASN A 373 10.93 -6.15 15.90
N ARG A 374 9.73 -5.59 16.13
CA ARG A 374 9.19 -5.45 17.49
C ARG A 374 8.98 -6.81 18.16
N LEU A 375 8.37 -7.77 17.47
CA LEU A 375 8.13 -9.13 17.99
C LEU A 375 9.45 -9.84 18.31
N ALA A 376 10.42 -9.80 17.38
CA ALA A 376 11.74 -10.40 17.58
C ALA A 376 12.49 -9.82 18.80
N ARG A 377 12.31 -8.53 19.10
CA ARG A 377 12.88 -7.90 20.30
C ARG A 377 12.19 -8.34 21.59
N GLN A 378 10.91 -8.69 21.53
CA GLN A 378 10.13 -9.17 22.68
C GLN A 378 10.42 -10.64 22.99
N GLU A 379 10.71 -11.46 21.97
CA GLU A 379 11.05 -12.88 22.14
C GLU A 379 12.47 -13.13 22.70
N GLY A 380 13.33 -12.10 22.73
CA GLY A 380 14.73 -12.22 23.16
C GLY A 380 15.62 -12.96 22.13
N PRO A 381 16.94 -13.02 22.32
CA PRO A 381 17.82 -13.72 21.38
C PRO A 381 17.52 -15.22 21.36
N SER A 382 17.22 -15.75 20.17
CA SER A 382 17.08 -17.20 19.95
C SER A 382 18.34 -17.95 20.45
N PRO A 383 18.18 -19.13 21.10
CA PRO A 383 19.31 -19.95 21.54
C PRO A 383 20.31 -20.29 20.42
N ALA A 384 19.87 -20.24 19.15
CA ALA A 384 20.69 -20.52 17.97
C ALA A 384 21.74 -19.42 17.65
N ALA A 385 21.71 -18.26 18.34
CA ALA A 385 22.68 -17.18 18.14
C ALA A 385 23.91 -17.25 19.08
N ARG A 386 24.00 -18.25 19.96
CA ARG A 386 25.22 -18.50 20.74
C ARG A 386 26.24 -19.21 19.85
N ARG A 387 27.14 -18.44 19.23
CA ARG A 387 28.39 -18.99 18.68
C ARG A 387 29.14 -19.72 19.80
N PRO A 388 29.76 -20.88 19.54
CA PRO A 388 30.64 -21.50 20.52
C PRO A 388 31.85 -20.59 20.71
N GLU A 389 32.12 -20.23 21.97
CA GLU A 389 33.40 -19.63 22.35
C GLU A 389 34.49 -20.66 22.05
N SER A 390 35.44 -20.28 21.20
CA SER A 390 36.63 -21.06 20.94
C SER A 390 37.53 -21.03 22.18
N SER A 391 37.65 -22.19 22.83
CA SER A 391 38.70 -22.52 23.80
C SER A 391 40.08 -22.66 23.15
#